data_AF-A0A9X6W347-F1
#
_entry.id   AF-A0A9X6W347-F1
#
_cell.length_a   1.000
_cell.length_b   1.000
_cell.length_c   1.000
_cell.angle_alpha   90.00
_cell.angle_beta   90.00
_cell.angle_gamma   90.00
#
_symmetry.space_group_name_H-M   'P 1'
#
loop_
_entity.id
_entity.type
_entity.pdbx_description
1 polymer ?
#
loop_
_entity_poly.entity_id
_entity_poly.type
_entity_poly.pdbx_seq_one_letter_code
_entity_poly.pdbx_strand_id
1 'polypeptide(L)'
;MNLIFLDIDGVMNHSNYFVRSKQHMLQAFCPKALVNLKEILEKCDAKIVVTSTWRKLGSANTLKKSIFSHYGLQKYVIGRTPILINEPRGAEIQAFIDNFNKPIDRFIIIDDDDDMLHLSDRLVLTSPYKDGLNERKRDEAIQLLNKF
;
A
#
# COMPACT_ATOMS: atom_id res chain seq x y z
N MET A 1 -8.25 -3.19 14.11
CA MET A 1 -8.36 -3.56 12.69
C MET A 1 -6.99 -3.81 12.06
N ASN A 2 -6.92 -4.57 10.97
CA ASN A 2 -5.68 -4.78 10.21
C ASN A 2 -5.42 -3.69 9.17
N LEU A 3 -4.18 -3.20 9.07
CA LEU A 3 -3.79 -2.16 8.11
C LEU A 3 -2.68 -2.61 7.15
N ILE A 4 -2.74 -2.10 5.92
CA ILE A 4 -1.68 -2.16 4.93
C ILE A 4 -1.27 -0.72 4.61
N PHE A 5 -0.03 -0.38 4.93
CA PHE A 5 0.64 0.83 4.44
C PHE A 5 1.18 0.53 3.05
N LEU A 6 0.59 1.13 2.03
CA LEU A 6 0.74 0.71 0.63
C LEU A 6 1.44 1.77 -0.23
N ASP A 7 2.63 1.42 -0.73
CA ASP A 7 3.22 2.08 -1.89
C ASP A 7 2.57 1.57 -3.20
N ILE A 8 2.79 2.29 -4.30
CA ILE A 8 2.16 2.04 -5.59
C ILE A 8 3.21 1.85 -6.68
N ASP A 9 4.20 2.72 -6.78
CA ASP A 9 5.22 2.60 -7.82
C ASP A 9 6.23 1.55 -7.35
N GLY A 10 6.57 0.58 -8.20
CA GLY A 10 7.38 -0.57 -7.77
C GLY A 10 6.63 -1.67 -6.98
N VAL A 11 5.40 -1.40 -6.53
CA VAL A 11 4.51 -2.34 -5.85
C VAL A 11 3.34 -2.78 -6.74
N MET A 12 2.44 -1.84 -7.05
CA MET A 12 1.22 -2.08 -7.82
C MET A 12 1.45 -1.87 -9.31
N ASN A 13 2.46 -1.11 -9.69
CA ASN A 13 3.06 -1.10 -11.01
C ASN A 13 4.56 -1.39 -10.87
N HIS A 14 5.22 -1.80 -11.95
CA HIS A 14 6.65 -2.14 -11.94
C HIS A 14 7.20 -2.05 -13.35
N SER A 15 8.51 -2.15 -13.53
CA SER A 15 9.18 -2.06 -14.84
C SER A 15 8.57 -2.95 -15.93
N ASN A 16 8.28 -4.23 -15.61
CA ASN A 16 7.63 -5.16 -16.53
C ASN A 16 6.13 -4.88 -16.78
N TYR A 17 5.53 -3.93 -16.06
CA TYR A 17 4.16 -3.47 -16.27
C TYR A 17 4.05 -1.97 -15.98
N PHE A 18 4.70 -1.15 -16.80
CA PHE A 18 4.71 0.32 -16.67
C PHE A 18 3.82 0.97 -17.73
N VAL A 19 2.51 0.68 -17.65
CA VAL A 19 1.52 1.10 -18.65
C VAL A 19 0.72 2.28 -18.12
N ARG A 20 0.44 3.28 -18.95
CA ARG A 20 -0.45 4.40 -18.58
C ARG A 20 -1.89 3.92 -18.42
N SER A 21 -2.56 4.34 -17.36
CA SER A 21 -3.98 4.03 -17.16
C SER A 21 -4.84 4.72 -18.21
N LYS A 22 -5.88 4.01 -18.67
CA LYS A 22 -6.93 4.56 -19.54
C LYS A 22 -8.06 5.21 -18.73
N GLN A 23 -8.05 5.05 -17.40
CA GLN A 23 -9.15 5.45 -16.52
C GLN A 23 -8.78 6.62 -15.60
N HIS A 24 -7.48 6.85 -15.37
CA HIS A 24 -6.98 7.96 -14.57
C HIS A 24 -5.62 8.44 -15.10
N MET A 25 -5.11 9.56 -14.57
CA MET A 25 -3.96 10.28 -15.11
C MET A 25 -2.58 9.65 -14.84
N LEU A 26 -2.52 8.47 -14.21
CA LEU A 26 -1.29 7.85 -13.68
C LEU A 26 -1.06 6.47 -14.33
N GLN A 27 -0.07 5.75 -13.84
CA GLN A 27 0.21 4.38 -14.28
C GLN A 27 -0.89 3.41 -13.85
N ALA A 28 -1.20 2.43 -14.69
CA ALA A 28 -2.18 1.41 -14.38
C ALA A 28 -1.63 0.44 -13.33
N PHE A 29 -2.51 -0.09 -12.48
CA PHE A 29 -2.14 -1.22 -11.63
C PHE A 29 -1.94 -2.47 -12.50
N CYS A 30 -0.86 -3.20 -12.24
CA CYS A 30 -0.61 -4.52 -12.78
C CYS A 30 -1.76 -5.45 -12.38
N PRO A 31 -2.42 -6.13 -13.33
CA PRO A 31 -3.54 -7.03 -13.04
C PRO A 31 -3.18 -8.12 -12.04
N LYS A 32 -1.95 -8.66 -12.09
CA LYS A 32 -1.47 -9.67 -11.14
C LYS A 32 -1.34 -9.08 -9.74
N ALA A 33 -0.68 -7.93 -9.60
CA ALA A 33 -0.57 -7.22 -8.32
C ALA A 33 -1.95 -6.87 -7.73
N LEU A 34 -2.91 -6.48 -8.59
CA LEU A 34 -4.28 -6.21 -8.17
C LEU A 34 -4.99 -7.44 -7.61
N VAL A 35 -4.86 -8.61 -8.25
CA VAL A 35 -5.41 -9.87 -7.75
C VAL A 35 -4.80 -10.21 -6.39
N ASN A 36 -3.48 -10.12 -6.28
CA ASN A 36 -2.75 -10.40 -5.05
C ASN A 36 -3.17 -9.46 -3.91
N LEU A 37 -3.25 -8.15 -4.16
CA LEU A 37 -3.68 -7.18 -3.16
C LEU A 37 -5.12 -7.46 -2.69
N LYS A 38 -6.05 -7.75 -3.60
CA LYS A 38 -7.44 -8.08 -3.24
C LYS A 38 -7.52 -9.30 -2.33
N GLU A 39 -6.73 -10.32 -2.62
CA GLU A 39 -6.69 -11.54 -1.82
C GLU A 39 -6.18 -11.27 -0.40
N ILE A 40 -5.15 -10.43 -0.22
CA ILE A 40 -4.67 -10.02 1.12
C ILE A 40 -5.78 -9.27 1.87
N LEU A 41 -6.41 -8.29 1.21
CA LEU A 41 -7.45 -7.46 1.82
C LEU A 41 -8.66 -8.28 2.28
N GLU A 42 -9.06 -9.26 1.47
CA GLU A 42 -10.22 -10.11 1.75
C GLU A 42 -9.91 -11.16 2.82
N LYS A 43 -8.76 -11.85 2.73
CA LYS A 43 -8.38 -12.90 3.69
C LYS A 43 -8.05 -12.35 5.08
N CYS A 44 -7.51 -11.14 5.15
CA CYS A 44 -7.03 -10.57 6.41
C CYS A 44 -7.94 -9.44 6.95
N ASP A 45 -9.10 -9.19 6.32
CA ASP A 45 -9.97 -8.02 6.57
C ASP A 45 -9.16 -6.71 6.78
N ALA A 46 -8.23 -6.46 5.87
CA ALA A 46 -7.31 -5.35 5.99
C ALA A 46 -7.82 -4.09 5.28
N LYS A 47 -7.38 -2.92 5.75
CA LYS A 47 -7.65 -1.61 5.14
C LYS A 47 -6.35 -0.97 4.65
N ILE A 48 -6.44 -0.10 3.65
CA ILE A 48 -5.30 0.56 3.02
C ILE A 48 -5.12 1.96 3.60
N VAL A 49 -3.87 2.26 3.98
CA VAL A 49 -3.35 3.61 4.17
C VAL A 49 -2.31 3.85 3.09
N VAL A 50 -2.54 4.86 2.23
CA VAL A 50 -1.63 5.12 1.10
C VAL A 50 -0.37 5.83 1.60
N THR A 51 0.79 5.22 1.35
CA THR A 51 2.12 5.76 1.65
C THR A 51 2.81 6.32 0.41
N SER A 52 2.42 5.89 -0.79
CA SER A 52 2.99 6.38 -2.06
C SER A 52 2.96 7.89 -2.22
N THR A 53 3.89 8.41 -3.03
CA THR A 53 3.90 9.81 -3.48
C THR A 53 2.59 10.24 -4.13
N TRP A 54 1.80 9.29 -4.65
CA TRP A 54 0.44 9.53 -5.18
C TRP A 54 -0.48 10.18 -4.15
N ARG A 55 -0.19 10.04 -2.85
CA ARG A 55 -0.90 10.72 -1.76
C ARG A 55 -0.88 12.25 -1.88
N LYS A 56 0.07 12.82 -2.64
CA LYS A 56 0.18 14.25 -2.95
C LYS A 56 -0.94 14.78 -3.86
N LEU A 57 -1.67 13.90 -4.56
CA LEU A 57 -2.76 14.30 -5.46
C LEU A 57 -4.02 14.78 -4.74
N GLY A 58 -4.14 14.54 -3.43
CA GLY A 58 -5.22 15.09 -2.63
C GLY A 58 -5.55 14.33 -1.37
N SER A 59 -6.80 14.44 -0.93
CA SER A 59 -7.30 13.73 0.24
C SER A 59 -7.42 12.22 -0.01
N ALA A 60 -7.55 11.42 1.05
CA ALA A 60 -7.88 10.00 0.91
C ALA A 60 -9.18 9.78 0.11
N ASN A 61 -10.17 10.68 0.23
CA ASN A 61 -11.40 10.63 -0.56
C ASN A 61 -11.15 10.91 -2.06
N THR A 62 -10.21 11.79 -2.37
CA THR A 62 -9.76 12.05 -3.75
C THR A 62 -9.14 10.78 -4.33
N LEU A 63 -8.22 10.14 -3.61
CA LEU A 63 -7.59 8.89 -4.05
C LEU A 63 -8.63 7.78 -4.25
N LYS A 64 -9.59 7.63 -3.32
CA LYS A 64 -10.71 6.69 -3.45
C LYS A 64 -11.46 6.86 -4.76
N LYS A 65 -11.90 8.08 -5.05
CA LYS A 65 -12.81 8.38 -6.16
C LYS A 65 -12.09 8.38 -7.51
N SER A 66 -10.87 8.92 -7.56
CA SER A 66 -10.16 9.18 -8.81
C SER A 66 -9.17 8.08 -9.20
N ILE A 67 -8.85 7.15 -8.31
CA ILE A 67 -7.85 6.10 -8.55
C ILE A 67 -8.40 4.74 -8.13
N PHE A 68 -8.64 4.52 -6.84
CA PHE A 68 -8.93 3.19 -6.31
C PHE A 68 -10.32 2.65 -6.73
N SER A 69 -11.28 3.52 -7.04
CA SER A 69 -12.62 3.16 -7.54
C SER A 69 -12.55 2.36 -8.85
N HIS A 70 -11.64 2.73 -9.74
CA HIS A 70 -11.40 2.09 -11.03
C HIS A 70 -10.94 0.63 -10.90
N TYR A 71 -10.39 0.27 -9.75
CA TYR A 71 -9.91 -1.09 -9.44
C TYR A 71 -10.84 -1.85 -8.48
N GLY A 72 -11.94 -1.23 -8.04
CA GLY A 72 -12.85 -1.79 -7.03
C GLY A 72 -12.25 -1.82 -5.62
N LEU A 73 -11.30 -0.94 -5.32
CA LEU A 73 -10.56 -0.90 -4.05
C LEU A 73 -10.97 0.26 -3.13
N GLN A 74 -11.85 1.16 -3.57
CA GLN A 74 -12.24 2.39 -2.88
C GLN A 74 -12.76 2.17 -1.45
N LYS A 75 -13.39 1.02 -1.19
CA LYS A 75 -13.93 0.66 0.14
C LYS A 75 -12.83 0.29 1.15
N TYR A 76 -11.66 -0.13 0.67
CA TYR A 76 -10.55 -0.56 1.52
C TYR A 76 -9.65 0.60 1.93
N VAL A 77 -9.56 1.67 1.14
CA VAL A 77 -8.77 2.86 1.50
C VAL A 77 -9.42 3.54 2.69
N ILE A 78 -8.66 3.89 3.72
CA ILE A 78 -9.17 4.61 4.90
C ILE A 78 -8.39 5.89 5.18
N GLY A 79 -7.21 6.06 4.60
CA GLY A 79 -6.36 7.20 4.86
C GLY A 79 -5.15 7.28 3.93
N ARG A 80 -4.31 8.26 4.23
CA ARG A 80 -2.95 8.40 3.71
C ARG A 80 -2.06 8.89 4.84
N THR A 81 -0.77 8.58 4.77
CA THR A 81 0.20 9.14 5.71
C THR A 81 0.31 10.67 5.55
N PRO A 82 0.76 11.39 6.59
CA PRO A 82 1.24 12.75 6.43
C PRO A 82 2.42 12.79 5.46
N ILE A 83 2.79 14.00 5.03
CA ILE A 83 4.03 14.23 4.30
C ILE A 83 4.96 14.96 5.26
N LEU A 84 6.06 14.31 5.64
CA LEU A 84 7.07 14.90 6.51
C LEU A 84 8.27 15.31 5.65
N ILE A 85 8.79 16.52 5.88
CA ILE A 85 9.89 17.07 5.08
C ILE A 85 11.21 16.46 5.57
N ASN A 86 11.99 15.88 4.65
CA ASN A 86 13.30 15.27 4.92
C ASN A 86 13.27 14.08 5.91
N GLU A 87 12.12 13.41 6.01
CA GLU A 87 11.94 12.23 6.86
C GLU A 87 11.69 10.98 6.00
N PRO A 88 12.14 9.79 6.45
CA PRO A 88 11.93 8.54 5.74
C PRO A 88 10.47 8.04 5.88
N ARG A 89 10.07 7.09 5.03
CA ARG A 89 8.70 6.56 5.01
C ARG A 89 8.27 5.98 6.36
N GLY A 90 9.18 5.31 7.06
CA GLY A 90 8.93 4.78 8.40
C GLY A 90 8.43 5.86 9.39
N ALA A 91 8.98 7.08 9.32
CA ALA A 91 8.57 8.18 10.19
C ALA A 91 7.15 8.69 9.84
N GLU A 92 6.80 8.77 8.55
CA GLU A 92 5.45 9.15 8.12
C GLU A 92 4.40 8.10 8.54
N ILE A 93 4.75 6.82 8.47
CA ILE A 93 3.91 5.71 8.92
C ILE A 93 3.71 5.77 10.44
N GLN A 94 4.79 5.97 11.21
CA GLN A 94 4.70 6.11 12.66
C GLN A 94 3.82 7.31 13.05
N ALA A 95 4.00 8.46 12.40
CA ALA A 95 3.16 9.64 12.64
C ALA A 95 1.69 9.39 12.33
N PHE A 96 1.36 8.59 11.31
CA PHE A 96 -0.02 8.15 11.08
C PHE A 96 -0.53 7.29 12.23
N ILE A 97 0.24 6.28 12.66
CA ILE A 97 -0.13 5.35 13.74
C ILE A 97 -0.41 6.13 15.03
N ASP A 98 0.47 7.05 15.42
CA ASP A 98 0.36 7.84 16.66
C ASP A 98 -0.91 8.70 16.70
N ASN A 99 -1.39 9.14 15.54
CA ASN A 99 -2.57 10.00 15.41
C ASN A 99 -3.83 9.21 15.01
N PHE A 100 -3.73 7.90 14.82
CA PHE A 100 -4.86 7.09 14.37
C PHE A 100 -5.77 6.75 15.56
N ASN A 101 -6.99 7.26 15.53
CA ASN A 101 -7.93 7.20 16.66
C ASN A 101 -8.68 5.87 16.81
N LYS A 102 -8.28 4.82 16.09
CA LYS A 102 -8.91 3.49 16.16
C LYS A 102 -7.86 2.44 16.47
N PRO A 103 -8.20 1.37 17.22
CA PRO A 103 -7.28 0.28 17.47
C PRO A 103 -6.75 -0.35 16.18
N ILE A 104 -5.43 -0.50 16.10
CA ILE A 104 -4.73 -1.25 15.06
C ILE A 104 -4.35 -2.59 15.68
N ASP A 105 -4.86 -3.68 15.12
CA ASP A 105 -4.58 -5.03 15.67
C ASP A 105 -3.22 -5.48 15.15
N ARG A 106 -3.04 -5.38 13.83
CA ARG A 106 -1.79 -5.67 13.12
C ARG A 106 -1.66 -4.73 11.92
N PHE A 107 -0.43 -4.51 11.48
CA PHE A 107 -0.18 -3.84 10.22
C PHE A 107 1.03 -4.42 9.52
N ILE A 108 1.07 -4.21 8.21
CA ILE A 108 2.23 -4.46 7.36
C ILE A 108 2.47 -3.24 6.48
N ILE A 109 3.68 -3.18 5.93
CA ILE A 109 4.09 -2.19 4.93
C ILE A 109 4.39 -2.97 3.65
N ILE A 110 3.85 -2.54 2.51
CA ILE A 110 4.19 -3.09 1.20
C ILE A 110 4.79 -1.95 0.40
N ASP A 111 6.10 -2.00 0.21
CA ASP A 111 6.91 -0.95 -0.38
C ASP A 111 8.07 -1.58 -1.17
N ASP A 112 8.61 -0.86 -2.15
CA ASP A 112 9.79 -1.28 -2.91
C ASP A 112 11.09 -0.67 -2.37
N ASP A 113 10.99 0.24 -1.40
CA ASP A 113 12.06 0.84 -0.61
C ASP A 113 12.12 0.25 0.83
N ASP A 114 13.28 0.35 1.49
CA ASP A 114 13.53 -0.21 2.82
C ASP A 114 13.73 0.83 3.94
N ASP A 115 13.37 2.09 3.69
CA ASP A 115 13.47 3.22 4.62
C ASP A 115 12.40 3.22 5.76
N MET A 116 12.12 2.05 6.34
CA MET A 116 11.04 1.85 7.32
C MET A 116 11.46 2.03 8.79
N LEU A 117 12.72 2.40 9.06
CA LEU A 117 13.26 2.59 10.41
C LEU A 117 13.01 1.35 11.31
N HIS A 118 12.47 1.55 12.52
CA HIS A 118 12.15 0.48 13.47
C HIS A 118 10.95 -0.37 13.04
N LEU A 119 10.25 -0.02 11.95
CA LEU A 119 9.10 -0.76 11.41
C LEU A 119 9.50 -1.80 10.35
N SER A 120 10.81 -1.99 10.12
CA SER A 120 11.34 -2.86 9.06
C SER A 120 10.94 -4.33 9.21
N ASP A 121 10.62 -4.80 10.42
CA ASP A 121 10.08 -6.15 10.67
C ASP A 121 8.66 -6.36 10.12
N ARG A 122 7.98 -5.27 9.74
CA ARG A 122 6.63 -5.27 9.14
C ARG A 122 6.67 -5.09 7.61
N LEU A 123 7.85 -4.92 7.03
CA LEU A 123 8.01 -4.64 5.61
C LEU A 123 7.95 -5.91 4.76
N VAL A 124 7.04 -5.91 3.80
CA VAL A 124 6.98 -6.83 2.66
C VAL A 124 7.64 -6.13 1.48
N LEU A 125 8.97 -6.25 1.40
CA LEU A 125 9.78 -5.56 0.38
C LEU A 125 9.55 -6.15 -1.01
N THR A 126 9.01 -5.39 -1.95
CA THR A 126 8.79 -5.83 -3.35
C THR A 126 10.02 -5.60 -4.22
N SER A 127 9.95 -5.97 -5.51
CA SER A 127 11.02 -5.68 -6.47
C SER A 127 10.45 -4.89 -7.67
N PRO A 128 10.86 -3.62 -7.85
CA PRO A 128 10.33 -2.78 -8.92
C PRO A 128 10.84 -3.21 -10.31
N TYR A 129 11.97 -3.93 -10.35
CA TYR A 129 12.62 -4.41 -11.57
C TYR A 129 12.15 -5.80 -12.02
N LYS A 130 11.24 -6.42 -11.27
CA LYS A 130 10.73 -7.77 -11.57
C LYS A 130 9.22 -7.76 -11.64
N ASP A 131 8.55 -7.96 -10.53
CA ASP A 131 7.15 -8.37 -10.50
C ASP A 131 6.32 -7.67 -9.40
N GLY A 132 6.86 -6.66 -8.73
CA GLY A 132 6.15 -5.89 -7.71
C GLY A 132 5.51 -6.79 -6.65
N LEU A 133 4.23 -6.59 -6.38
CA LEU A 133 3.42 -7.45 -5.51
C LEU A 133 3.04 -8.77 -6.21
N ASN A 134 3.94 -9.75 -6.19
CA ASN A 134 3.72 -11.12 -6.67
C ASN A 134 3.06 -12.03 -5.62
N GLU A 135 2.82 -13.28 -5.99
CA GLU A 135 2.18 -14.31 -5.16
C GLU A 135 3.00 -14.64 -3.91
N ARG A 136 4.33 -14.66 -4.01
CA ARG A 136 5.22 -14.89 -2.86
C ARG A 136 5.08 -13.76 -1.83
N LYS A 137 5.04 -12.51 -2.30
CA LYS A 137 4.89 -11.31 -1.46
C LYS A 137 3.49 -11.22 -0.86
N ARG A 138 2.47 -11.66 -1.60
CA ARG A 138 1.12 -11.86 -1.08
C ARG A 138 1.10 -12.85 0.08
N ASP A 139 1.74 -14.02 -0.07
CA ASP A 139 1.75 -15.05 0.96
C ASP A 139 2.51 -14.57 2.22
N GLU A 140 3.62 -13.87 2.03
CA GLU A 140 4.37 -13.18 3.10
C GLU A 140 3.49 -12.18 3.86
N ALA A 141 2.77 -11.32 3.13
CA ALA A 141 1.84 -10.34 3.70
C ALA A 141 0.73 -11.01 4.53
N ILE A 142 0.12 -12.07 4.01
CA ILE A 142 -0.92 -12.83 4.71
C ILE A 142 -0.37 -13.46 5.99
N GLN A 143 0.84 -14.03 5.95
CA GLN A 143 1.48 -14.62 7.13
C GLN A 143 1.73 -13.59 8.23
N LEU A 144 2.22 -12.39 7.87
CA LEU A 144 2.46 -11.31 8.83
C LEU A 144 1.16 -10.77 9.45
N LEU A 145 0.07 -10.70 8.66
CA LEU A 145 -1.24 -10.25 9.14
C LEU A 145 -2.02 -11.32 9.91
N ASN A 146 -1.71 -12.61 9.75
CA ASN A 146 -2.41 -13.71 10.43
C ASN A 146 -1.63 -14.34 11.60
N LYS A 147 -0.37 -13.95 11.85
CA LYS A 147 0.45 -14.52 12.93
C LYS A 147 -0.28 -14.41 14.26
N PHE A 148 -0.74 -15.53 14.82
CA PHE A 148 -1.44 -15.60 16.10
C PHE A 148 -0.54 -15.16 17.26
#